data_AF-A0A7C9G3Z6-F1
#
_entry.id   AF-A0A7C9G3Z6-F1
#
_cell.length_a   1.000
_cell.length_b   1.000
_cell.length_c   1.000
_cell.angle_alpha   90.00
_cell.angle_beta   90.00
_cell.angle_gamma   90.00
#
_symmetry.space_group_name_H-M   'P 1'
#
loop_
_entity.id
_entity.type
_entity.pdbx_description
1 polymer ?
#
loop_
_entity_poly.entity_id
_entity_poly.type
_entity_poly.pdbx_seq_one_letter_code
_entity_poly.pdbx_strand_id
1 'polypeptide(L)'
;MTPANLSPQQQLKERILDQVLAFLLEGDWQQIEMKNIASQCGISDAELNDCFPNLQSITSAVNSRLTQNFIQHLDLSSRESLRLTWLDSLESPRFRAIVHLFIDASQQKSVAWRLANVGWNQFTNHVASHLGYQAVNQDLPWLLGKSMLKFINQRGRTSLKSVDS
;
A
#
# COMPACT_ATOMS: atom_id res chain seq x y z
N MET A 1 19.34 -0.54 18.06
CA MET A 1 20.04 -0.96 16.83
C MET A 1 20.00 0.22 15.87
N THR A 2 21.12 0.88 15.66
CA THR A 2 21.27 2.01 14.74
C THR A 2 21.10 1.48 13.32
N PRO A 3 20.22 2.04 12.47
CA PRO A 3 20.11 1.56 11.09
C PRO A 3 21.45 1.83 10.39
N ALA A 4 21.93 0.82 9.68
CA ALA A 4 23.18 0.84 8.93
C ALA A 4 23.25 2.05 7.99
N ASN A 5 24.43 2.67 7.88
CA ASN A 5 24.73 3.73 6.90
C ASN A 5 24.49 3.23 5.48
N LEU A 6 23.29 3.45 4.94
CA LEU A 6 22.98 3.24 3.53
C LEU A 6 23.86 4.15 2.66
N SER A 7 24.30 3.65 1.50
CA SER A 7 25.02 4.48 0.53
C SER A 7 24.12 5.63 0.03
N PRO A 8 24.68 6.76 -0.45
CA PRO A 8 23.88 7.87 -0.99
C PRO A 8 22.87 7.43 -2.07
N GLN A 9 23.28 6.49 -2.93
CA GLN A 9 22.41 5.94 -3.97
C GLN A 9 21.28 5.08 -3.38
N GLN A 10 21.52 4.33 -2.31
CA GLN A 10 20.48 3.58 -1.61
C GLN A 10 19.48 4.51 -0.91
N GLN A 11 19.95 5.59 -0.28
CA GLN A 11 19.08 6.60 0.33
C GLN A 11 18.20 7.28 -0.72
N LEU A 12 18.75 7.57 -1.91
CA LEU A 12 17.98 8.12 -3.02
C LEU A 12 16.91 7.14 -3.51
N LYS A 13 17.26 5.86 -3.68
CA LYS A 13 16.28 4.82 -4.04
C LYS A 13 15.13 4.76 -3.03
N GLU A 14 15.43 4.78 -1.73
CA GLU A 14 14.37 4.78 -0.71
C GLU A 14 13.47 6.01 -0.79
N ARG A 15 14.04 7.21 -0.99
CA ARG A 15 13.26 8.45 -1.19
C ARG A 15 12.34 8.38 -2.40
N ILE A 16 12.81 7.83 -3.52
CA ILE A 16 12.00 7.63 -4.73
C ILE A 16 10.83 6.69 -4.44
N LEU A 17 11.09 5.57 -3.76
CA LEU A 17 10.05 4.61 -3.41
C LEU A 17 9.03 5.18 -2.42
N ASP A 18 9.49 5.97 -1.44
CA ASP A 18 8.62 6.65 -0.48
C ASP A 18 7.71 7.66 -1.17
N GLN A 19 8.23 8.44 -2.12
CA GLN A 19 7.43 9.40 -2.86
C GLN A 19 6.35 8.73 -3.71
N VAL A 20 6.67 7.63 -4.39
CA VAL A 20 5.68 6.89 -5.19
C VAL A 20 4.64 6.21 -4.31
N LEU A 21 5.04 5.71 -3.14
CA LEU A 21 4.10 5.18 -2.17
C LEU A 21 3.16 6.28 -1.65
N ALA A 22 3.67 7.49 -1.39
CA ALA A 22 2.83 8.63 -0.99
C ALA A 22 1.76 8.94 -2.04
N PHE A 23 2.15 9.14 -3.30
CA PHE A 23 1.19 9.34 -4.40
C PHE A 23 0.12 8.25 -4.46
N LEU A 24 0.52 6.99 -4.28
CA LEU A 24 -0.39 5.86 -4.33
C LEU A 24 -1.40 5.87 -3.18
N LEU A 25 -0.94 6.15 -1.96
CA LEU A 25 -1.77 6.11 -0.75
C LEU A 25 -2.63 7.38 -0.57
N GLU A 26 -2.22 8.50 -1.16
CA GLU A 26 -2.96 9.77 -1.18
C GLU A 26 -4.02 9.82 -2.29
N GLY A 27 -3.96 8.88 -3.24
CA GLY A 27 -4.88 8.82 -4.37
C GLY A 27 -4.45 9.65 -5.59
N ASP A 28 -3.23 10.18 -5.57
CA ASP A 28 -2.63 10.97 -6.65
C ASP A 28 -1.92 10.09 -7.67
N TRP A 29 -2.51 8.95 -8.05
CA TRP A 29 -1.86 7.98 -8.93
C TRP A 29 -1.57 8.51 -10.35
N GLN A 30 -2.20 9.60 -10.77
CA GLN A 30 -1.88 10.31 -12.01
C GLN A 30 -0.49 10.97 -11.97
N GLN A 31 0.06 11.21 -10.78
CA GLN A 31 1.41 11.74 -10.58
C GLN A 31 2.50 10.68 -10.73
N ILE A 32 2.13 9.39 -10.87
CA ILE A 32 3.09 8.28 -11.00
C ILE A 32 3.60 8.21 -12.44
N GLU A 33 4.48 9.14 -12.78
CA GLU A 33 5.27 9.17 -14.02
C GLU A 33 6.71 9.62 -13.72
N MET A 34 7.67 9.17 -14.53
CA MET A 34 9.11 9.40 -14.28
C MET A 34 9.43 10.88 -14.01
N LYS A 35 8.88 11.78 -14.83
CA LYS A 35 9.10 13.23 -14.72
C LYS A 35 8.59 13.82 -13.41
N ASN A 36 7.39 13.44 -12.98
CA ASN A 36 6.80 13.94 -11.73
C ASN A 36 7.52 13.36 -10.51
N ILE A 37 7.95 12.10 -10.58
CA ILE A 37 8.78 11.48 -9.53
C ILE A 37 10.10 12.24 -9.37
N ALA A 38 10.81 12.51 -10.47
CA ALA A 38 12.06 13.27 -10.45
C ALA A 38 11.85 14.67 -9.84
N SER A 39 10.82 15.39 -10.31
CA SER A 39 10.46 16.72 -9.82
C SER A 39 10.14 16.73 -8.31
N GLN A 40 9.33 15.80 -7.81
CA GLN A 40 8.98 15.75 -6.38
C GLN A 40 10.17 15.32 -5.51
N CYS A 41 11.06 14.48 -6.04
CA CYS A 41 12.28 14.11 -5.34
C CYS A 41 13.36 15.19 -5.41
N GLY A 42 13.20 16.23 -6.23
CA GLY A 42 14.21 17.28 -6.44
C GLY A 42 15.49 16.76 -7.10
N ILE A 43 15.37 15.81 -8.03
CA ILE A 43 16.48 15.19 -8.76
C ILE A 43 16.30 15.34 -10.27
N SER A 44 17.38 15.16 -11.02
CA SER A 44 17.35 15.12 -12.49
C SER A 44 16.81 13.79 -13.03
N ASP A 45 16.33 13.81 -14.28
CA ASP A 45 15.92 12.59 -15.00
C ASP A 45 17.08 11.59 -15.11
N ALA A 46 18.32 12.06 -15.22
CA ALA A 46 19.51 11.21 -15.28
C ALA A 46 19.76 10.48 -13.95
N GLU A 47 19.65 11.18 -12.82
CA GLU A 47 19.79 10.57 -11.48
C GLU A 47 18.66 9.57 -11.19
N LEU A 48 17.43 9.89 -11.61
CA LEU A 48 16.31 8.95 -11.50
C LEU A 48 16.55 7.69 -12.35
N ASN A 49 17.00 7.85 -13.60
CA ASN A 49 17.27 6.74 -14.51
C ASN A 49 18.44 5.85 -14.04
N ASP A 50 19.45 6.42 -13.40
CA ASP A 50 20.55 5.66 -12.78
C ASP A 50 20.04 4.78 -11.63
N CYS A 51 19.10 5.29 -10.83
CA CYS A 51 18.47 4.51 -9.77
C CYS A 51 17.49 3.45 -10.31
N PHE A 52 16.66 3.85 -11.26
CA PHE A 52 15.56 3.08 -11.83
C PHE A 52 15.40 3.38 -13.32
N PRO A 53 15.76 2.46 -14.23
CA PRO A 53 15.82 2.74 -15.67
C PRO A 53 14.44 2.97 -16.32
N ASN A 54 13.35 2.61 -15.63
CA ASN A 54 11.99 2.79 -16.12
C ASN A 54 10.96 2.72 -14.99
N LEU A 55 9.75 3.20 -15.26
CA LEU A 55 8.63 3.18 -14.30
C LEU A 55 8.29 1.75 -13.83
N GLN A 56 8.48 0.74 -14.68
CA GLN A 56 8.22 -0.65 -14.30
C GLN A 56 9.15 -1.10 -13.17
N SER A 57 10.44 -0.74 -13.21
CA SER A 57 11.38 -1.06 -12.13
C SER A 57 11.02 -0.41 -10.80
N ILE A 58 10.53 0.84 -10.83
CA ILE A 58 10.02 1.55 -9.65
C ILE A 58 8.78 0.84 -9.10
N THR A 59 7.78 0.61 -9.95
CA THR A 59 6.51 0.00 -9.52
C THR A 59 6.68 -1.42 -8.96
N SER A 60 7.62 -2.21 -9.50
CA SER A 60 7.97 -3.52 -8.94
C SER A 60 8.58 -3.44 -7.53
N ALA A 61 9.47 -2.46 -7.30
CA ALA A 61 10.06 -2.22 -5.99
C ALA A 61 9.03 -1.69 -4.98
N VAL A 62 8.15 -0.77 -5.41
CA VAL A 62 7.03 -0.27 -4.60
C VAL A 62 6.09 -1.39 -4.21
N ASN A 63 5.73 -2.31 -5.12
CA ASN A 63 4.89 -3.46 -4.79
C ASN A 63 5.50 -4.34 -3.69
N SER A 64 6.79 -4.66 -3.81
CA SER A 64 7.48 -5.47 -2.80
C SER A 64 7.45 -4.80 -1.44
N ARG A 65 7.70 -3.48 -1.41
CA ARG A 65 7.65 -2.66 -0.19
C ARG A 65 6.23 -2.55 0.38
N LEU A 66 5.22 -2.35 -0.47
CA LEU A 66 3.81 -2.27 -0.07
C LEU A 66 3.37 -3.57 0.60
N THR A 67 3.63 -4.72 -0.03
CA THR A 67 3.29 -6.04 0.51
C THR A 67 4.01 -6.31 1.83
N GLN A 68 5.30 -5.99 1.95
CA GLN A 68 6.05 -6.16 3.20
C GLN A 68 5.51 -5.27 4.32
N ASN A 69 5.30 -3.97 4.08
CA ASN A 69 4.75 -3.07 5.08
C ASN A 69 3.34 -3.50 5.50
N PHE A 70 2.54 -4.01 4.57
CA PHE A 70 1.20 -4.51 4.85
C PHE A 70 1.21 -5.76 5.74
N ILE A 71 2.05 -6.75 5.41
CA ILE A 71 2.15 -8.02 6.14
C ILE A 71 2.74 -7.81 7.54
N GLN A 72 3.64 -6.85 7.73
CA GLN A 72 4.23 -6.54 9.06
C GLN A 72 3.20 -6.18 10.13
N HIS A 73 2.00 -5.78 9.72
CA HIS A 73 0.88 -5.48 10.61
C HIS A 73 0.02 -6.71 10.98
N LEU A 74 0.30 -7.87 10.39
CA LEU A 74 -0.56 -9.04 10.46
C LEU A 74 0.13 -10.20 11.15
N ASP A 75 -0.60 -10.85 12.07
CA ASP A 75 -0.19 -12.12 12.66
C ASP A 75 -0.82 -13.28 11.88
N LEU A 76 0.01 -14.06 11.19
CA LEU A 76 -0.39 -15.21 10.39
C LEU A 76 -0.20 -16.55 11.13
N SER A 77 -0.04 -16.54 12.46
CA SER A 77 0.03 -17.75 13.28
C SER A 77 -1.28 -18.54 13.31
N SER A 78 -2.41 -17.86 13.15
CA SER A 78 -3.73 -18.48 13.07
C SER A 78 -4.71 -17.59 12.29
N ARG A 79 -5.82 -18.17 11.83
CA ARG A 79 -6.92 -17.42 11.19
C ARG A 79 -7.53 -16.38 12.13
N GLU A 80 -7.60 -16.69 13.42
CA GLU A 80 -8.12 -15.76 14.43
C GLU A 80 -7.17 -14.59 14.67
N SER A 81 -5.87 -14.87 14.79
CA SER A 81 -4.83 -13.85 14.91
C SER A 81 -4.84 -12.91 13.69
N LEU A 82 -4.97 -13.46 12.48
CA LEU A 82 -5.09 -12.66 11.25
C LEU A 82 -6.30 -11.72 11.34
N ARG A 83 -7.47 -12.23 11.73
CA ARG A 83 -8.69 -11.42 11.83
C ARG A 83 -8.54 -10.30 12.85
N LEU A 84 -8.00 -10.60 14.03
CA LEU A 84 -7.82 -9.62 15.10
C LEU A 84 -6.82 -8.54 14.68
N THR A 85 -5.61 -8.95 14.29
CA THR A 85 -4.54 -8.01 13.90
C THR A 85 -4.89 -7.18 12.67
N TRP A 86 -5.67 -7.71 11.71
CA TRP A 86 -6.20 -6.92 10.60
C TRP A 86 -7.12 -5.80 11.09
N LEU A 87 -8.11 -6.13 11.92
CA LEU A 87 -9.11 -5.16 12.39
C LEU A 87 -8.48 -4.07 13.27
N ASP A 88 -7.51 -4.44 14.10
CA ASP A 88 -6.72 -3.52 14.91
C ASP A 88 -5.86 -2.61 14.01
N SER A 89 -5.21 -3.19 13.00
CA SER A 89 -4.37 -2.45 12.05
C SER A 89 -5.13 -1.47 11.17
N LEU A 90 -6.46 -1.60 11.03
CA LEU A 90 -7.27 -0.58 10.36
C LEU A 90 -7.26 0.80 11.06
N GLU A 91 -6.76 0.89 12.30
CA GLU A 91 -6.51 2.18 12.97
C GLU A 91 -5.21 2.86 12.46
N SER A 92 -4.28 2.10 11.89
CA SER A 92 -3.07 2.65 11.24
C SER A 92 -3.47 3.35 9.93
N PRO A 93 -3.18 4.65 9.75
CA PRO A 93 -3.50 5.37 8.52
C PRO A 93 -2.90 4.72 7.28
N ARG A 94 -1.66 4.21 7.39
CA ARG A 94 -0.94 3.55 6.30
C ARG A 94 -1.58 2.21 5.91
N PHE A 95 -1.88 1.36 6.89
CA PHE A 95 -2.56 0.09 6.64
C PHE A 95 -3.94 0.32 6.03
N ARG A 96 -4.71 1.25 6.60
CA ARG A 96 -6.02 1.67 6.09
C ARG A 96 -5.95 2.16 4.64
N ALA A 97 -4.96 2.97 4.28
CA ALA A 97 -4.79 3.47 2.91
C ALA A 97 -4.49 2.32 1.92
N ILE A 98 -3.71 1.31 2.33
CA ILE A 98 -3.46 0.11 1.51
C ILE A 98 -4.75 -0.71 1.33
N VAL A 99 -5.56 -0.89 2.38
CA VAL A 99 -6.85 -1.59 2.26
C VAL A 99 -7.82 -0.81 1.36
N HIS A 100 -7.86 0.53 1.48
CA HIS A 100 -8.60 1.39 0.55
C HIS A 100 -8.13 1.19 -0.89
N LEU A 101 -6.82 1.20 -1.12
CA LEU A 101 -6.25 0.95 -2.44
C LEU A 101 -6.72 -0.41 -3.00
N PHE A 102 -6.72 -1.49 -2.22
CA PHE A 102 -7.19 -2.80 -2.71
C PHE A 102 -8.68 -2.80 -3.10
N ILE A 103 -9.51 -1.99 -2.43
CA ILE A 103 -10.94 -1.86 -2.73
C ILE A 103 -11.18 -0.94 -3.94
N ASP A 104 -10.55 0.23 -3.95
CA ASP A 104 -10.78 1.30 -4.94
C ASP A 104 -10.12 0.99 -6.29
N ALA A 105 -8.99 0.28 -6.28
CA ALA A 105 -8.29 -0.16 -7.47
C ALA A 105 -9.12 -1.09 -8.36
N SER A 106 -10.34 -1.49 -7.98
CA SER A 106 -11.25 -2.28 -8.82
C SER A 106 -11.87 -1.49 -9.98
N GLN A 107 -11.79 -0.15 -10.00
CA GLN A 107 -12.70 0.66 -10.83
C GLN A 107 -12.16 1.09 -12.21
N GLN A 108 -10.84 1.21 -12.43
CA GLN A 108 -10.25 1.63 -13.73
C GLN A 108 -8.84 1.05 -13.95
N LYS A 109 -8.45 0.72 -15.19
CA LYS A 109 -7.07 0.28 -15.51
C LYS A 109 -6.07 1.45 -15.40
N SER A 110 -5.48 1.63 -14.22
CA SER A 110 -4.44 2.63 -13.92
C SER A 110 -3.15 1.99 -13.38
N VAL A 111 -2.11 2.78 -13.14
CA VAL A 111 -0.91 2.31 -12.43
C VAL A 111 -1.26 1.82 -11.04
N ALA A 112 -2.17 2.51 -10.34
CA ALA A 112 -2.70 2.08 -9.05
C ALA A 112 -3.43 0.72 -9.14
N TRP A 113 -4.25 0.50 -10.18
CA TRP A 113 -4.88 -0.80 -10.44
C TRP A 113 -3.84 -1.93 -10.56
N ARG A 114 -2.77 -1.70 -11.31
CA ARG A 114 -1.72 -2.71 -11.51
C ARG A 114 -0.97 -2.99 -10.21
N LEU A 115 -0.59 -1.93 -9.47
CA LEU A 115 0.09 -2.04 -8.19
C LEU A 115 -0.77 -2.80 -7.18
N ALA A 116 -2.04 -2.42 -7.03
CA ALA A 116 -2.98 -3.07 -6.13
C ALA A 116 -3.19 -4.55 -6.47
N ASN A 117 -3.36 -4.91 -7.75
CA ASN A 117 -3.55 -6.32 -8.13
C ASN A 117 -2.32 -7.18 -7.88
N VAL A 118 -1.12 -6.67 -8.20
CA VAL A 118 0.12 -7.40 -7.93
C VAL A 118 0.33 -7.55 -6.42
N GLY A 119 0.16 -6.47 -5.65
CA GLY A 119 0.27 -6.51 -4.18
C GLY A 119 -0.75 -7.44 -3.54
N TRP A 120 -2.01 -7.40 -4.01
CA TRP A 120 -3.06 -8.29 -3.55
C TRP A 120 -2.73 -9.76 -3.82
N ASN A 121 -2.29 -10.10 -5.04
CA ASN A 121 -1.90 -11.47 -5.38
C ASN A 121 -0.72 -11.96 -4.55
N GLN A 122 0.28 -11.12 -4.30
CA GLN A 122 1.41 -11.47 -3.43
C GLN A 122 0.94 -11.72 -2.00
N PHE A 123 0.06 -10.85 -1.48
CA PHE A 123 -0.51 -10.98 -0.15
C PHE A 123 -1.37 -12.24 0.01
N THR A 124 -2.30 -12.52 -0.92
CA THR A 124 -3.16 -13.70 -0.85
C THR A 124 -2.37 -14.99 -0.95
N ASN A 125 -1.33 -15.04 -1.79
CA ASN A 125 -0.41 -16.18 -1.84
C ASN A 125 0.33 -16.38 -0.52
N HIS A 126 0.75 -15.29 0.14
CA HIS A 126 1.40 -15.34 1.43
C HIS A 126 0.45 -15.82 2.55
N VAL A 127 -0.81 -15.39 2.53
CA VAL A 127 -1.84 -15.92 3.44
C VAL A 127 -2.11 -17.40 3.17
N ALA A 128 -2.22 -17.79 1.90
CA ALA A 128 -2.44 -19.19 1.52
C ALA A 128 -1.31 -20.10 2.00
N SER A 129 -0.06 -19.64 1.96
CA SER A 129 1.09 -20.44 2.40
C SER A 129 1.15 -20.65 3.92
N HIS A 130 0.54 -19.76 4.72
CA HIS A 130 0.54 -19.85 6.18
C HIS A 130 -0.74 -20.47 6.75
N LEU A 131 -1.90 -20.12 6.18
CA LEU A 131 -3.22 -20.43 6.74
C LEU A 131 -4.13 -21.22 5.80
N GLY A 132 -3.64 -21.54 4.59
CA GLY A 132 -4.37 -22.28 3.57
C GLY A 132 -5.41 -21.45 2.81
N TYR A 133 -5.94 -22.02 1.71
CA TYR A 133 -6.92 -21.35 0.85
C TYR A 133 -8.26 -21.05 1.53
N GLN A 134 -8.57 -21.72 2.64
CA GLN A 134 -9.75 -21.37 3.43
C GLN A 134 -9.66 -19.94 3.97
N ALA A 135 -8.47 -19.51 4.42
CA ALA A 135 -8.25 -18.15 4.88
C ALA A 135 -8.44 -17.13 3.75
N VAL A 136 -7.92 -17.45 2.57
CA VAL A 136 -8.07 -16.60 1.38
C VAL A 136 -9.53 -16.49 0.92
N ASN A 137 -10.27 -17.59 0.92
CA ASN A 137 -11.63 -17.62 0.35
C ASN A 137 -12.72 -17.19 1.33
N GLN A 138 -12.46 -17.23 2.65
CA GLN A 138 -13.47 -16.90 3.67
C GLN A 138 -13.07 -15.67 4.48
N ASP A 139 -11.87 -15.65 5.06
CA ASP A 139 -11.48 -14.58 5.98
C ASP A 139 -11.15 -13.29 5.24
N LEU A 140 -10.41 -13.33 4.14
CA LEU A 140 -10.05 -12.11 3.41
C LEU A 140 -11.28 -11.36 2.85
N PRO A 141 -12.25 -12.00 2.19
CA PRO A 141 -13.48 -11.32 1.75
C PRO A 141 -14.27 -10.75 2.93
N TRP A 142 -14.36 -11.49 4.04
CA TRP A 142 -15.02 -11.01 5.25
C TRP A 142 -14.32 -9.79 5.84
N LEU A 143 -12.99 -9.80 5.91
CA LEU A 143 -12.17 -8.69 6.41
C LEU A 143 -12.28 -7.46 5.51
N LEU A 144 -12.25 -7.63 4.19
CA LEU A 144 -12.51 -6.54 3.25
C LEU A 144 -13.90 -5.95 3.46
N GLY A 145 -14.93 -6.79 3.62
CA GLY A 145 -16.29 -6.33 3.91
C GLY A 145 -16.39 -5.55 5.24
N LYS A 146 -15.75 -6.04 6.31
CA LYS A 146 -15.65 -5.32 7.59
C LYS A 146 -14.91 -3.99 7.44
N SER A 147 -13.86 -3.95 6.63
CA SER A 147 -13.08 -2.74 6.35
C SER A 147 -13.93 -1.70 5.62
N MET A 148 -14.66 -2.11 4.58
CA MET A 148 -15.61 -1.24 3.86
C MET A 148 -16.66 -0.62 4.79
N LEU A 149 -17.28 -1.44 5.66
CA LEU A 149 -18.27 -0.94 6.63
C LEU A 149 -17.66 0.09 7.58
N LYS A 150 -16.42 -0.14 8.04
CA LYS A 150 -15.69 0.83 8.87
C LYS A 150 -15.46 2.15 8.13
N PHE A 151 -15.08 2.10 6.86
CA PHE A 151 -14.84 3.28 6.04
C PHE A 151 -16.11 4.10 5.79
N ILE A 152 -17.24 3.43 5.51
CA ILE A 152 -18.55 4.08 5.35
C ILE A 152 -18.95 4.81 6.64
N ASN A 153 -18.83 4.14 7.79
CA ASN A 153 -19.19 4.73 9.09
C ASN A 153 -18.29 5.91 9.50
N GLN A 154 -17.04 5.93 9.04
CA GLN A 154 -16.12 7.04 9.29
C GLN A 154 -16.49 8.28 8.45
N ARG A 155 -16.91 8.12 7.19
CA ARG A 155 -17.38 9.24 6.34
C ARG A 155 -18.62 9.93 6.93
N GLY A 156 -19.54 9.18 7.53
CA GLY A 156 -20.73 9.74 8.19
C GLY A 156 -20.40 10.60 9.42
N ARG A 157 -19.29 10.34 10.12
CA ARG A 157 -18.87 11.10 11.32
C ARG A 157 -18.15 12.41 10.99
N THR A 158 -17.44 12.50 9.87
CA THR A 158 -16.77 13.75 9.45
C THR A 158 -17.76 14.78 8.90
N SER A 159 -18.82 14.36 8.20
CA SER A 159 -19.87 15.29 7.73
C SER A 159 -20.70 15.93 8.85
N LEU A 160 -20.83 15.29 10.01
CA LEU A 160 -21.58 15.84 11.15
C LEU A 160 -20.77 16.89 11.94
N LYS A 161 -19.43 16.87 11.87
CA LYS A 161 -18.59 17.85 12.57
C LYS A 161 -18.40 19.17 11.82
N SER A 162 -18.73 19.23 10.52
CA SER A 162 -18.59 20.43 9.70
C SER A 162 -19.84 21.30 9.62
N VAL A 163 -20.90 20.95 10.36
CA VAL A 163 -22.18 21.71 10.38
C VAL A 163 -22.31 22.56 11.64
N ASP A 164 -21.47 22.32 12.65
CA ASP A 164 -21.49 23.04 13.94
C ASP A 164 -20.20 23.86 14.17
N SER A 165 -19.70 24.57 13.16
CA SER A 165 -18.56 25.50 13.30
C SER A 165 -18.78 26.80 12.53
#